data_AF-A0A6I9XP57-F1
#
_entry.id   AF-A0A6I9XP57-F1
#
_cell.length_a   1.000
_cell.length_b   1.000
_cell.length_c   1.000
_cell.angle_alpha   90.00
_cell.angle_beta   90.00
_cell.angle_gamma   90.00
#
_symmetry.space_group_name_H-M   'P 1'
#
loop_
_entity.id
_entity.type
_entity.pdbx_description
1 polymer ?
#
loop_
_entity_poly.entity_id
_entity_poly.type
_entity_poly.pdbx_seq_one_letter_code
_entity_poly.pdbx_strand_id
1 'polypeptide(L)'
;MTLAELSLQTTNENWTPCILNDAAKIIYKLLSLDSLSIYWNVESEMYYRSSREQILERLKKGVPSMNQELPDYQYIFKPVSASAKLYLNPHAEEELETPKVDCAMEVQSIAVELTKPQYLSMIDLLESIDYMVRNAPYRKYRPDVPLHRNTKQWWKYAGNCILDLHIKRYMQMWSWDHIKSHRQLLKSYKNVYKVKLTQAKLSEENQKQIQDLEKALDVFNIVLARQQAQTEVVRSGQKLS
;
A
#
# COMPACT_ATOMS: atom_id res chain seq x y z
N MET A 1 11.36 -16.05 -4.26
CA MET A 1 10.49 -16.84 -3.38
C MET A 1 9.80 -17.90 -4.21
N THR A 2 9.69 -19.12 -3.71
CA THR A 2 8.91 -20.20 -4.31
C THR A 2 8.04 -20.86 -3.25
N LEU A 3 6.94 -21.46 -3.70
CA LEU A 3 6.00 -22.18 -2.86
C LEU A 3 5.41 -23.31 -3.69
N ALA A 4 5.50 -24.55 -3.20
CA ALA A 4 4.98 -25.70 -3.93
C ALA A 4 3.46 -25.81 -3.75
N GLU A 5 3.00 -25.74 -2.50
CA GLU A 5 1.58 -25.80 -2.16
C GLU A 5 1.23 -24.82 -1.05
N LEU A 6 0.07 -24.20 -1.18
CA LEU A 6 -0.61 -23.47 -0.12
C LEU A 6 -2.05 -23.95 -0.08
N SER A 7 -2.43 -24.62 1.00
CA SER A 7 -3.81 -25.06 1.21
C SER A 7 -4.36 -24.49 2.50
N LEU A 8 -5.61 -24.05 2.45
CA LEU A 8 -6.37 -23.53 3.58
C LEU A 8 -7.71 -24.26 3.63
N GLN A 9 -7.91 -25.06 4.66
CA GLN A 9 -9.11 -25.89 4.81
C GLN A 9 -9.88 -25.45 6.06
N THR A 10 -11.20 -25.36 5.94
CA THR A 10 -12.07 -25.19 7.11
C THR A 10 -12.17 -26.51 7.85
N THR A 11 -11.98 -26.48 9.17
CA THR A 11 -12.04 -27.67 10.02
C THR A 11 -13.08 -27.51 11.11
N ASN A 12 -13.36 -28.60 11.81
CA ASN A 12 -14.05 -28.57 13.10
C ASN A 12 -13.03 -28.37 14.25
N GLU A 13 -13.54 -28.45 15.49
CA GLU A 13 -12.76 -28.34 16.73
C GLU A 13 -11.67 -29.43 16.86
N ASN A 14 -11.86 -30.57 16.21
CA ASN A 14 -10.93 -31.70 16.20
C ASN A 14 -9.92 -31.63 15.02
N TRP A 15 -9.86 -30.50 14.31
CA TRP A 15 -8.98 -30.27 13.15
C TRP A 15 -9.22 -31.22 11.97
N THR A 16 -10.43 -31.77 11.84
CA THR A 16 -10.82 -32.54 10.65
C THR A 16 -11.55 -31.66 9.64
N PRO A 17 -11.24 -31.77 8.34
CA PRO A 17 -11.87 -30.95 7.31
C PRO A 17 -13.38 -31.12 7.28
N CYS A 18 -14.13 -30.03 7.29
CA CYS A 18 -15.59 -30.05 7.22
C CYS A 18 -16.15 -28.83 6.47
N ILE A 19 -17.36 -28.97 5.94
CA ILE A 19 -18.12 -27.85 5.40
C ILE A 19 -18.60 -27.01 6.59
N LEU A 20 -18.45 -25.69 6.50
CA LEU A 20 -18.85 -24.78 7.57
C LEU A 20 -20.37 -24.87 7.77
N ASN A 21 -20.81 -25.10 9.01
CA ASN A 21 -22.22 -24.94 9.38
C ASN A 21 -22.44 -23.49 9.81
N ASP A 22 -23.45 -22.81 9.26
CA ASP A 22 -23.78 -21.40 9.58
C ASP A 22 -24.11 -21.15 11.07
N ALA A 23 -24.36 -22.20 11.84
CA ALA A 23 -24.59 -22.12 13.28
C ALA A 23 -23.30 -22.10 14.13
N ALA A 24 -22.12 -22.27 13.52
CA ALA A 24 -20.86 -22.29 14.24
C ALA A 24 -20.43 -20.89 14.67
N LYS A 25 -20.37 -20.65 15.98
CA LYS A 25 -19.90 -19.40 16.57
C LYS A 25 -18.40 -19.16 16.42
N ILE A 26 -17.63 -20.24 16.23
CA ILE A 26 -16.16 -20.24 16.16
C ILE A 26 -15.74 -20.85 14.82
N ILE A 27 -14.71 -20.29 14.21
CA ILE A 27 -14.19 -20.73 12.90
C ILE A 27 -12.80 -21.35 13.11
N TYR A 28 -12.65 -22.61 12.71
CA TYR A 28 -11.36 -23.31 12.70
C TYR A 28 -10.85 -23.44 11.26
N LYS A 29 -9.58 -23.14 11.05
CA LYS A 29 -8.91 -23.30 9.75
C LYS A 29 -7.57 -23.99 9.92
N LEU A 30 -7.31 -24.96 9.05
CA LEU A 30 -6.01 -25.61 8.91
C LEU A 30 -5.31 -25.05 7.68
N LEU A 31 -4.18 -24.39 7.90
CA LEU A 31 -3.28 -23.92 6.87
C LEU A 31 -2.15 -24.94 6.72
N SER A 32 -1.89 -25.39 5.50
CA SER A 32 -0.74 -26.21 5.16
C SER A 32 0.07 -25.50 4.10
N LEU A 33 1.37 -25.41 4.32
CA LEU A 33 2.33 -24.74 3.47
C LEU A 33 3.45 -25.72 3.17
N ASP A 34 3.67 -25.97 1.88
CA ASP A 34 4.68 -26.92 1.42
C ASP A 34 5.82 -26.24 0.66
N SER A 35 7.04 -26.54 1.09
CA SER A 35 8.29 -26.21 0.41
C SER A 35 8.41 -24.72 0.10
N LEU A 36 8.05 -23.87 1.07
CA LEU A 36 8.30 -22.44 1.00
C LEU A 36 9.81 -22.21 1.03
N SER A 37 10.32 -21.55 0.00
CA SER A 37 11.73 -21.18 -0.06
C SER A 37 11.90 -19.71 -0.43
N ILE A 38 12.96 -19.11 0.10
CA ILE A 38 13.37 -17.76 -0.27
C ILE A 38 14.82 -17.85 -0.70
N TYR A 39 15.09 -17.45 -1.93
CA TYR A 39 16.42 -17.40 -2.51
C TYR A 39 16.77 -15.97 -2.91
N TRP A 40 18.07 -15.70 -2.91
CA TRP A 40 18.64 -14.46 -3.39
C TRP A 40 19.88 -14.79 -4.22
N ASN A 41 19.70 -14.80 -5.54
CA ASN A 41 20.77 -15.11 -6.47
C ASN A 41 21.53 -13.83 -6.82
N VAL A 42 22.78 -13.74 -6.37
CA VAL A 42 23.71 -12.68 -6.77
C VAL A 42 24.16 -12.97 -8.20
N GLU A 43 24.13 -11.96 -9.08
CA GLU A 43 24.48 -12.10 -10.51
C GLU A 43 23.58 -13.06 -11.31
N SER A 44 22.27 -13.03 -11.07
CA SER A 44 21.32 -13.85 -11.82
C SER A 44 21.11 -13.37 -13.26
N GLU A 45 20.93 -14.33 -14.18
CA GLU A 45 20.40 -14.05 -15.51
C GLU A 45 18.99 -13.46 -15.41
N MET A 46 18.70 -12.44 -16.21
CA MET A 46 17.38 -11.84 -16.29
C MET A 46 16.53 -12.51 -17.37
N TYR A 47 15.38 -13.06 -16.98
CA TYR A 47 14.53 -13.83 -17.91
C TYR A 47 13.67 -12.97 -18.85
N TYR A 48 13.58 -11.65 -18.64
CA TYR A 48 12.61 -10.79 -19.35
C TYR A 48 12.82 -10.71 -20.88
N ARG A 49 14.01 -11.09 -21.38
CA ARG A 49 14.33 -11.09 -22.81
C ARG A 49 13.95 -12.37 -23.55
N SER A 50 13.52 -13.41 -22.81
CA SER A 50 13.19 -14.72 -23.38
C SER A 50 11.73 -14.79 -23.85
N SER A 51 11.40 -15.83 -24.63
CA SER A 51 10.00 -16.11 -25.01
C SER A 51 9.15 -16.50 -23.79
N ARG A 52 7.83 -16.32 -23.89
CA ARG A 52 6.89 -16.63 -22.81
C ARG A 52 6.97 -18.10 -22.40
N GLU A 53 7.10 -19.00 -23.37
CA GLU A 53 7.17 -20.45 -23.15
C GLU A 53 8.43 -20.80 -22.34
N GLN A 54 9.57 -20.22 -22.70
CA GLN A 54 10.84 -20.42 -21.99
C GLN A 54 10.80 -19.86 -20.57
N ILE A 55 10.21 -18.68 -20.37
CA ILE A 55 10.03 -18.10 -19.03
C ILE A 55 9.18 -19.03 -18.17
N LEU A 56 8.05 -19.52 -18.70
CA LEU A 56 7.15 -20.41 -17.98
C LEU A 56 7.83 -21.75 -17.63
N GLU A 57 8.60 -22.32 -18.55
CA GLU A 57 9.34 -23.57 -18.31
C GLU A 57 10.40 -23.38 -17.20
N ARG A 58 11.16 -22.27 -17.25
CA ARG A 58 12.15 -21.94 -16.21
C ARG A 58 11.51 -21.68 -14.85
N LEU A 59 10.36 -20.99 -14.81
CA LEU A 59 9.62 -20.75 -13.57
C LEU A 59 9.09 -22.06 -12.96
N LYS A 60 8.59 -22.97 -13.78
CA LYS A 60 8.17 -24.31 -13.32
C LYS A 60 9.34 -25.11 -12.76
N LYS A 61 10.50 -25.09 -13.43
CA LYS A 61 11.73 -25.74 -12.95
C LYS A 61 12.26 -25.13 -11.65
N GLY A 62 12.01 -23.84 -11.44
CA GLY A 62 12.45 -23.12 -10.24
C GLY A 62 11.67 -23.47 -8.98
N VAL A 63 10.50 -24.11 -9.06
CA VAL A 63 9.73 -24.54 -7.88
C VAL A 63 10.36 -25.84 -7.36
N PRO A 64 10.96 -25.83 -6.16
CA PRO A 64 11.50 -27.05 -5.57
C PRO A 64 10.36 -28.03 -5.30
N SER A 65 10.58 -29.30 -5.62
CA SER A 65 9.74 -30.38 -5.13
C SER A 65 10.19 -30.78 -3.73
N MET A 66 9.27 -31.33 -2.91
CA MET A 66 9.51 -31.76 -1.53
C MET A 66 10.94 -32.30 -1.31
N ASN A 67 11.71 -31.59 -0.48
CA ASN A 67 13.09 -31.92 -0.08
C ASN A 67 14.16 -31.96 -1.17
N GLN A 68 13.92 -31.38 -2.35
CA GLN A 68 14.92 -31.25 -3.41
C GLN A 68 15.40 -29.81 -3.52
N GLU A 69 16.62 -29.56 -3.04
CA GLU A 69 17.33 -28.30 -3.27
C GLU A 69 17.74 -28.23 -4.75
N LEU A 70 17.43 -27.10 -5.39
CA LEU A 70 17.91 -26.83 -6.74
C LEU A 70 19.31 -26.21 -6.63
N PRO A 71 20.35 -26.82 -7.24
CA PRO A 71 21.74 -26.39 -7.06
C PRO A 71 22.03 -24.98 -7.60
N ASP A 72 21.22 -24.48 -8.53
CA ASP A 72 21.38 -23.16 -9.15
C ASP A 72 20.84 -22.01 -8.28
N TYR A 73 20.28 -22.30 -7.10
CA TYR A 73 19.66 -21.30 -6.24
C TYR A 73 20.44 -21.07 -4.95
N GLN A 74 20.74 -19.81 -4.69
CA GLN A 74 21.37 -19.36 -3.44
C GLN A 74 20.26 -19.09 -2.42
N TYR A 75 19.87 -20.12 -1.67
CA TYR A 75 18.81 -20.03 -0.67
C TYR A 75 19.23 -19.16 0.53
N ILE A 76 18.32 -18.29 0.97
CA ILE A 76 18.35 -17.66 2.30
C ILE A 76 17.56 -18.52 3.28
N PHE A 77 16.36 -18.92 2.86
CA PHE A 77 15.54 -19.92 3.51
C PHE A 77 15.47 -21.14 2.60
N LYS A 78 16.03 -22.25 3.08
CA LYS A 78 15.85 -23.57 2.43
C LYS A 78 14.36 -23.91 2.37
N PRO A 79 13.93 -24.81 1.47
CA PRO A 79 12.52 -25.22 1.40
C PRO A 79 12.04 -25.75 2.75
N VAL A 80 11.08 -25.04 3.36
CA VAL A 80 10.48 -25.39 4.65
C VAL A 80 8.99 -25.64 4.47
N SER A 81 8.51 -26.72 5.05
CA SER A 81 7.08 -27.02 5.14
C SER A 81 6.56 -26.74 6.54
N ALA A 82 5.35 -26.19 6.61
CA ALA A 82 4.71 -25.75 7.85
C ALA A 82 3.22 -26.08 7.82
N SER A 83 2.65 -26.36 8.99
CA SER A 83 1.21 -26.39 9.18
C SER A 83 0.82 -25.42 10.29
N ALA A 84 -0.31 -24.74 10.14
CA ALA A 84 -0.84 -23.84 11.16
C ALA A 84 -2.31 -24.12 11.40
N LYS A 85 -2.66 -24.19 12.69
CA LYS A 85 -3.99 -24.37 13.22
C LYS A 85 -4.50 -23.02 13.67
N LEU A 86 -5.46 -22.47 12.94
CA LEU A 86 -6.03 -21.15 13.17
C LEU A 86 -7.41 -21.27 13.81
N TYR A 87 -7.57 -20.62 14.96
CA TYR A 87 -8.80 -20.44 15.69
C TYR A 87 -9.23 -18.97 15.57
N LEU A 88 -10.47 -18.74 15.17
CA LEU A 88 -11.04 -17.40 15.01
C LEU A 88 -12.34 -17.32 15.80
N ASN A 89 -12.40 -16.38 16.74
CA ASN A 89 -13.61 -16.03 17.46
C ASN A 89 -14.14 -14.65 17.00
N PRO A 90 -15.20 -14.60 16.16
CA PRO A 90 -15.84 -13.36 15.74
C PRO A 90 -16.45 -12.55 16.91
N HIS A 91 -16.84 -13.22 18.01
CA HIS A 91 -17.53 -12.63 19.17
C HIS A 91 -16.59 -12.26 20.32
N ALA A 92 -15.27 -12.32 20.12
CA ALA A 92 -14.28 -12.02 21.16
C ALA A 92 -14.43 -10.62 21.78
N GLU A 93 -15.00 -9.66 21.05
CA GLU A 93 -15.27 -8.30 21.56
C GLU A 93 -16.45 -8.24 22.55
N GLU A 94 -17.37 -9.21 22.50
CA GLU A 94 -18.54 -9.29 23.37
C GLU A 94 -18.25 -10.14 24.62
N GLU A 95 -17.56 -11.27 24.45
CA GLU A 95 -17.32 -12.24 25.53
C GLU A 95 -16.06 -11.92 26.36
N LEU A 96 -15.07 -11.20 25.79
CA LEU A 96 -13.80 -10.77 26.45
C LEU A 96 -12.96 -11.86 27.13
N GLU A 97 -13.37 -13.13 27.10
CA GLU A 97 -12.69 -14.27 27.71
C GLU A 97 -11.67 -14.96 26.78
N THR A 98 -11.88 -14.88 25.46
CA THR A 98 -11.02 -15.56 24.46
C THR A 98 -10.48 -14.58 23.41
N PRO A 99 -9.27 -14.83 22.88
CA PRO A 99 -8.70 -13.98 21.84
C PRO A 99 -9.49 -14.11 20.53
N LYS A 100 -9.56 -13.01 19.78
CA LYS A 100 -10.20 -12.97 18.45
C LYS A 100 -9.54 -13.91 17.45
N VAL A 101 -8.24 -14.09 17.57
CA VAL A 101 -7.41 -14.95 16.72
C VAL A 101 -6.42 -15.68 17.60
N ASP A 102 -6.38 -17.00 17.49
CA ASP A 102 -5.33 -17.85 18.06
C ASP A 102 -4.75 -18.72 16.95
N CYS A 103 -3.43 -18.88 16.93
CA CYS A 103 -2.71 -19.54 15.85
C CYS A 103 -1.58 -20.39 16.42
N ALA A 104 -1.70 -21.71 16.27
CA ALA A 104 -0.66 -22.67 16.64
C ALA A 104 0.02 -23.19 15.36
N MET A 105 1.32 -22.92 15.22
CA MET A 105 2.08 -23.28 14.03
C MET A 105 3.12 -24.36 14.34
N GLU A 106 3.16 -25.39 13.51
CA GLU A 106 4.15 -26.45 13.49
C GLU A 106 5.00 -26.30 12.23
N VAL A 107 6.26 -25.92 12.40
CA VAL A 107 7.21 -25.70 11.31
C VAL A 107 8.26 -26.78 11.36
N GLN A 108 8.59 -27.36 10.20
CA GLN A 108 9.76 -28.23 10.08
C GLN A 108 11.06 -27.41 10.28
N SER A 109 12.21 -28.07 10.42
CA SER A 109 13.48 -27.39 10.74
C SER A 109 13.72 -26.15 9.88
N ILE A 110 13.90 -25.00 10.53
CA ILE A 110 14.20 -23.73 9.86
C ILE A 110 15.72 -23.55 9.85
N ALA A 111 16.31 -23.61 8.66
CA ALA A 111 17.70 -23.25 8.44
C ALA A 111 17.76 -21.94 7.64
N VAL A 112 18.38 -20.92 8.25
CA VAL A 112 18.62 -19.63 7.61
C VAL A 112 20.12 -19.48 7.38
N GLU A 113 20.49 -19.31 6.12
CA GLU A 113 21.88 -19.16 5.71
C GLU A 113 21.99 -17.87 4.89
N LEU A 114 22.92 -16.99 5.26
CA LEU A 114 23.16 -15.75 4.52
C LEU A 114 24.64 -15.65 4.19
N THR A 115 24.94 -15.65 2.90
CA THR A 115 26.30 -15.47 2.41
C THR A 115 26.68 -13.99 2.34
N LYS A 116 27.98 -13.69 2.42
CA LYS A 116 28.49 -12.31 2.34
C LYS A 116 28.06 -11.57 1.06
N PRO A 117 28.11 -12.18 -0.15
CA PRO A 117 27.64 -11.51 -1.37
C PRO A 117 26.14 -11.17 -1.33
N GLN A 118 25.30 -12.06 -0.78
CA GLN A 118 23.87 -11.81 -0.62
C GLN A 118 23.61 -10.63 0.34
N TYR A 119 24.31 -10.60 1.47
CA TYR A 119 24.21 -9.50 2.42
C TYR A 119 24.55 -8.15 1.78
N LEU A 120 25.68 -8.05 1.07
CA LEU A 120 26.08 -6.81 0.38
C LEU A 120 25.05 -6.41 -0.68
N SER A 121 24.58 -7.36 -1.49
CA SER A 121 23.55 -7.12 -2.50
C SER A 121 22.23 -6.63 -1.90
N MET A 122 21.83 -7.15 -0.73
CA MET A 122 20.66 -6.66 -0.01
C MET A 122 20.83 -5.21 0.46
N ILE A 123 22.01 -4.86 0.99
CA ILE A 123 22.30 -3.48 1.40
C ILE A 123 22.24 -2.53 0.19
N ASP A 124 22.84 -2.90 -0.94
CA ASP A 124 22.80 -2.10 -2.17
C ASP A 124 21.35 -1.92 -2.70
N LEU A 125 20.52 -2.96 -2.60
CA LEU A 125 19.10 -2.85 -2.95
C LEU A 125 18.36 -1.88 -2.03
N LEU A 126 18.57 -1.99 -0.71
CA LEU A 126 17.93 -1.11 0.27
C LEU A 126 18.32 0.35 0.04
N GLU A 127 19.60 0.64 -0.23
CA GLU A 127 20.07 1.98 -0.57
C GLU A 127 19.42 2.48 -1.86
N SER A 128 19.32 1.63 -2.88
CA SER A 128 18.66 1.96 -4.15
C SER A 128 17.17 2.29 -3.96
N ILE A 129 16.46 1.55 -3.12
CA ILE A 129 15.06 1.83 -2.77
C ILE A 129 14.95 3.16 -2.04
N ASP A 130 15.83 3.44 -1.07
CA ASP A 130 15.86 4.72 -0.37
C ASP A 130 16.08 5.89 -1.34
N TYR A 131 17.03 5.76 -2.28
CA TYR A 131 17.19 6.75 -3.36
C TYR A 131 15.93 6.90 -4.21
N MET A 132 15.25 5.81 -4.56
CA MET A 132 14.01 5.89 -5.34
C MET A 132 12.89 6.63 -4.60
N VAL A 133 12.71 6.36 -3.30
CA VAL A 133 11.71 7.02 -2.47
C VAL A 133 12.03 8.50 -2.30
N ARG A 134 13.30 8.85 -2.01
CA ARG A 134 13.77 10.24 -1.96
C ARG A 134 13.60 10.97 -3.29
N ASN A 135 13.76 10.25 -4.40
CA ASN A 135 13.63 10.80 -5.75
C ASN A 135 12.17 10.90 -6.26
N ALA A 136 11.22 10.22 -5.64
CA ALA A 136 9.81 10.22 -6.03
C ALA A 136 9.20 11.62 -6.22
N PRO A 137 9.34 12.59 -5.30
CA PRO A 137 8.75 13.93 -5.46
C PRO A 137 9.42 14.75 -6.59
N TYR A 138 10.67 14.46 -6.91
CA TYR A 138 11.43 15.15 -7.96
C TYR A 138 11.17 14.58 -9.36
N ARG A 139 10.64 13.36 -9.45
CA ARG A 139 10.46 12.64 -10.71
C ARG A 139 9.66 13.41 -11.76
N LYS A 140 8.67 14.22 -11.35
CA LYS A 140 7.86 15.05 -12.25
C LYS A 140 8.66 16.10 -13.04
N TYR A 141 9.84 16.49 -12.56
CA TYR A 141 10.68 17.47 -13.22
C TYR A 141 11.80 16.83 -14.05
N ARG A 142 11.95 15.50 -13.98
CA ARG A 142 13.07 14.78 -14.60
C ARG A 142 13.02 14.93 -16.13
N PRO A 143 14.11 15.37 -16.78
CA PRO A 143 14.19 15.43 -18.23
C PRO A 143 14.24 14.03 -18.84
N ASP A 144 13.52 13.79 -19.94
CA ASP A 144 13.56 12.53 -20.71
C ASP A 144 14.77 12.42 -21.66
N VAL A 145 15.81 13.22 -21.42
CA VAL A 145 17.01 13.27 -22.28
C VAL A 145 18.23 12.68 -21.58
N PRO A 146 19.13 12.02 -22.32
CA PRO A 146 20.37 11.50 -21.74
C PRO A 146 21.19 12.65 -21.14
N LEU A 147 21.86 12.36 -20.02
CA LEU A 147 22.70 13.33 -19.31
C LEU A 147 23.86 13.81 -20.17
N HIS A 148 24.43 12.88 -20.94
CA HIS A 148 25.48 13.17 -21.92
C HIS A 148 24.93 14.11 -23.01
N ARG A 149 25.58 15.27 -23.22
CA ARG A 149 25.21 16.40 -24.11
C ARG A 149 24.08 17.34 -23.64
N ASN A 150 23.31 17.01 -22.60
CA ASN A 150 22.18 17.85 -22.15
C ASN A 150 22.35 18.45 -20.74
N THR A 151 23.59 18.74 -20.35
CA THR A 151 23.94 19.23 -18.99
C THR A 151 23.11 20.44 -18.56
N LYS A 152 22.82 21.40 -19.44
CA LYS A 152 22.00 22.58 -19.13
C LYS A 152 20.58 22.22 -18.67
N GLN A 153 19.94 21.23 -19.29
CA GLN A 153 18.58 20.82 -18.90
C GLN A 153 18.58 20.10 -17.55
N TRP A 154 19.61 19.31 -17.27
CA TRP A 154 19.80 18.64 -15.99
C TRP A 154 20.10 19.63 -14.85
N TRP A 155 20.84 20.70 -15.10
CA TRP A 155 21.02 21.79 -14.13
C TRP A 155 19.72 22.57 -13.86
N LYS A 156 18.92 22.83 -14.90
CA LYS A 156 17.58 23.42 -14.74
C LYS A 156 16.66 22.52 -13.91
N TYR A 157 16.71 21.21 -14.15
CA TYR A 157 16.01 20.21 -13.34
C TYR A 157 16.41 20.31 -11.86
N ALA A 158 17.70 20.28 -11.55
CA ALA A 158 18.18 20.37 -10.17
C ALA A 158 17.72 21.67 -9.48
N GLY A 159 17.79 22.81 -10.19
CA GLY A 159 17.30 24.09 -9.68
C GLY A 159 15.79 24.11 -9.45
N ASN A 160 15.00 23.65 -10.43
CA ASN A 160 13.54 23.63 -10.35
C ASN A 160 13.03 22.70 -9.24
N CYS A 161 13.69 21.56 -9.02
CA CYS A 161 13.38 20.65 -7.92
C CYS A 161 13.42 21.34 -6.56
N ILE A 162 14.47 22.12 -6.30
CA ILE A 162 14.61 22.86 -5.04
C ILE A 162 13.65 24.04 -5.00
N LEU A 163 13.60 24.82 -6.08
CA LEU A 163 12.77 26.02 -6.15
C LEU A 163 11.28 25.70 -5.98
N ASP A 164 10.74 24.74 -6.72
CA ASP A 164 9.30 24.50 -6.72
C ASP A 164 8.82 23.76 -5.47
N LEU A 165 9.61 22.79 -4.96
CA LEU A 165 9.20 21.99 -3.80
C LEU A 165 9.51 22.65 -2.46
N HIS A 166 10.67 23.31 -2.33
CA HIS A 166 11.13 23.82 -1.04
C HIS A 166 11.01 25.33 -0.91
N ILE A 167 11.03 26.11 -2.01
CA ILE A 167 11.07 27.57 -1.90
C ILE A 167 9.70 28.16 -2.24
N LYS A 168 9.18 27.91 -3.45
CA LYS A 168 7.90 28.46 -3.92
C LYS A 168 6.74 28.00 -3.06
N ARG A 169 6.70 26.73 -2.63
CA ARG A 169 5.66 26.25 -1.71
C ARG A 169 5.63 27.08 -0.43
N TYR A 170 6.78 27.26 0.21
CA TYR A 170 6.86 28.06 1.45
C TYR A 170 6.54 29.53 1.18
N MET A 171 7.15 30.15 0.17
CA MET A 171 6.90 31.56 -0.16
C MET A 171 5.43 31.83 -0.54
N GLN A 172 4.78 30.92 -1.27
CA GLN A 172 3.36 31.05 -1.61
C GLN A 172 2.47 30.85 -0.40
N MET A 173 2.76 29.90 0.49
CA MET A 173 1.99 29.72 1.73
C MET A 173 2.03 30.96 2.63
N TRP A 174 3.14 31.70 2.65
CA TRP A 174 3.30 32.93 3.44
C TRP A 174 2.99 34.22 2.68
N SER A 175 2.59 34.14 1.41
CA SER A 175 2.17 35.31 0.64
C SER A 175 0.78 35.75 1.08
N TRP A 176 0.64 37.02 1.48
CA TRP A 176 -0.64 37.60 1.86
C TRP A 176 -1.71 37.47 0.77
N ASP A 177 -1.33 37.61 -0.49
CA ASP A 177 -2.25 37.47 -1.62
C ASP A 177 -2.79 36.04 -1.72
N HIS A 178 -1.91 35.05 -1.56
CA HIS A 178 -2.29 33.63 -1.57
C HIS A 178 -3.14 33.26 -0.36
N ILE A 179 -2.79 33.74 0.85
CA ILE A 179 -3.58 33.54 2.07
C ILE A 179 -4.97 34.17 1.89
N LYS A 180 -5.04 35.38 1.33
CA LYS A 180 -6.30 36.10 1.08
C LYS A 180 -7.16 35.35 0.06
N SER A 181 -6.59 34.93 -1.07
CA SER A 181 -7.33 34.18 -2.10
C SER A 181 -7.81 32.82 -1.57
N HIS A 182 -6.95 32.10 -0.84
CA HIS A 182 -7.32 30.82 -0.23
C HIS A 182 -8.45 30.97 0.79
N ARG A 183 -8.38 32.01 1.65
CA ARG A 183 -9.45 32.31 2.61
C ARG A 183 -10.75 32.70 1.92
N GLN A 184 -10.69 33.45 0.83
CA GLN A 184 -11.88 33.78 0.02
C GLN A 184 -12.49 32.51 -0.57
N LEU A 185 -11.67 31.62 -1.13
CA LEU A 185 -12.10 30.36 -1.73
C LEU A 185 -12.77 29.44 -0.69
N LEU A 186 -12.20 29.31 0.51
CA LEU A 186 -12.80 28.59 1.63
C LEU A 186 -14.13 29.19 2.10
N LYS A 187 -14.24 30.53 2.17
CA LYS A 187 -15.51 31.20 2.51
C LYS A 187 -16.58 30.92 1.47
N SER A 188 -16.24 31.04 0.19
CA SER A 188 -17.15 30.73 -0.92
C SER A 188 -17.62 29.27 -0.86
N TYR A 189 -16.70 28.32 -0.66
CA TYR A 189 -17.03 26.90 -0.50
C TYR A 189 -17.97 26.67 0.68
N LYS A 190 -17.66 27.23 1.85
CA LYS A 190 -18.52 27.10 3.04
C LYS A 190 -19.93 27.63 2.79
N ASN A 191 -20.06 28.77 2.12
CA ASN A 191 -21.36 29.37 1.82
C ASN A 191 -22.20 28.50 0.88
N VAL A 192 -21.61 28.01 -0.23
CA VAL A 192 -22.32 27.14 -1.18
C VAL A 192 -22.64 25.79 -0.53
N TYR A 193 -21.76 25.26 0.32
CA TYR A 193 -22.00 24.02 1.05
C TYR A 193 -23.12 24.16 2.11
N LYS A 194 -23.26 25.33 2.75
CA LYS A 194 -24.42 25.61 3.62
C LYS A 194 -25.74 25.59 2.85
N VAL A 195 -25.77 26.20 1.66
CA VAL A 195 -26.96 26.17 0.79
C VAL A 195 -27.32 24.72 0.45
N LYS A 196 -26.32 23.87 0.18
CA LYS A 196 -26.49 22.42 0.01
C LYS A 196 -27.07 21.70 1.24
N LEU A 197 -26.75 22.14 2.46
CA LEU A 197 -27.25 21.53 3.70
C LEU A 197 -28.69 21.96 4.06
N THR A 198 -29.11 23.16 3.64
CA THR A 198 -30.43 23.72 3.97
C THR A 198 -31.47 23.47 2.87
N GLN A 199 -31.06 23.20 1.62
CA GLN A 199 -31.96 22.99 0.48
C GLN A 199 -32.05 21.51 0.05
N ALA A 200 -33.28 20.98 0.02
CA ALA A 200 -33.55 19.60 -0.42
C ALA A 200 -33.32 19.35 -1.93
N LYS A 201 -33.33 20.39 -2.78
CA LYS A 201 -32.98 20.33 -4.20
C LYS A 201 -31.91 21.36 -4.53
N LEU A 202 -30.74 20.89 -4.95
CA LEU A 202 -29.64 21.72 -5.43
C LEU A 202 -29.83 22.12 -6.89
N SER A 203 -29.61 23.39 -7.21
CA SER A 203 -29.45 23.85 -8.60
C SER A 203 -28.20 23.23 -9.24
N GLU A 204 -28.25 22.88 -10.53
CA GLU A 204 -27.10 22.36 -11.29
C GLU A 204 -25.89 23.30 -11.26
N GLU A 205 -26.14 24.61 -11.19
CA GLU A 205 -25.09 25.64 -11.10
C GLU A 205 -24.33 25.56 -9.77
N ASN A 206 -25.05 25.37 -8.66
CA ASN A 206 -24.44 25.19 -7.33
C ASN A 206 -23.65 23.87 -7.25
N GLN A 207 -24.11 22.81 -7.93
CA GLN A 207 -23.37 21.55 -7.99
C GLN A 207 -22.05 21.69 -8.74
N LYS A 208 -22.05 22.35 -9.90
CA LYS A 208 -20.82 22.65 -10.65
C LYS A 208 -19.86 23.52 -9.85
N GLN A 209 -20.38 24.55 -9.19
CA GLN A 209 -19.56 25.43 -8.35
C GLN A 209 -18.91 24.69 -7.18
N ILE A 210 -19.60 23.76 -6.52
CA ILE A 210 -19.01 22.90 -5.49
C ILE A 210 -17.88 22.06 -6.08
N GLN A 211 -18.09 21.42 -7.23
CA GLN A 211 -17.07 20.58 -7.86
C GLN A 211 -15.81 21.37 -8.23
N ASP A 212 -15.97 22.58 -8.76
CA ASP A 212 -14.82 23.41 -9.15
C ASP A 212 -14.06 23.93 -7.92
N LEU A 213 -14.75 24.25 -6.83
CA LEU A 213 -14.12 24.60 -5.55
C LEU A 213 -13.41 23.40 -4.91
N GLU A 214 -13.95 22.18 -5.04
CA GLU A 214 -13.34 20.95 -4.53
C GLU A 214 -12.09 20.54 -5.30
N LYS A 215 -11.99 20.87 -6.60
CA LYS A 215 -10.74 20.68 -7.38
C LYS A 215 -9.60 21.57 -6.88
N ALA A 216 -9.92 22.74 -6.32
CA ALA A 216 -8.93 23.72 -5.87
C ALA A 216 -8.55 23.56 -4.39
N LEU A 217 -9.34 22.85 -3.59
CA LEU A 217 -9.12 22.65 -2.16
C LEU A 217 -8.53 21.27 -1.86
N ASP A 218 -7.67 21.21 -0.85
CA ASP A 218 -7.17 19.95 -0.30
C ASP A 218 -8.26 19.21 0.50
N VAL A 219 -8.17 17.88 0.56
CA VAL A 219 -9.13 17.00 1.24
C VAL A 219 -9.32 17.40 2.70
N PHE A 220 -8.23 17.73 3.40
CA PHE A 220 -8.30 18.20 4.78
C PHE A 220 -9.14 19.48 4.92
N ASN A 221 -8.89 20.46 4.07
CA ASN A 221 -9.59 21.74 4.06
C ASN A 221 -11.08 21.57 3.72
N ILE A 222 -11.41 20.66 2.80
CA ILE A 222 -12.79 20.30 2.46
C ILE A 222 -13.50 19.72 3.69
N VAL A 223 -12.92 18.72 4.35
CA VAL A 223 -13.52 18.07 5.52
C VAL A 223 -13.75 19.08 6.64
N LEU A 224 -12.74 19.91 6.94
CA LEU A 224 -12.84 20.94 7.96
C LEU A 224 -13.94 21.97 7.64
N ALA A 225 -14.01 22.45 6.40
CA ALA A 225 -15.02 23.42 5.99
C ALA A 225 -16.44 22.83 6.06
N ARG A 226 -16.62 21.55 5.72
CA ARG A 226 -17.91 20.85 5.84
C ARG A 226 -18.37 20.73 7.30
N GLN A 227 -17.47 20.35 8.21
CA GLN A 227 -17.76 20.29 9.65
C GLN A 227 -18.13 21.65 10.23
N GLN A 228 -17.40 22.71 9.85
CA GLN A 228 -17.72 24.08 10.24
C GLN A 228 -19.07 24.53 9.71
N ALA A 229 -19.37 24.24 8.44
CA ALA A 229 -20.65 24.56 7.83
C ALA A 229 -21.82 23.88 8.56
N GLN A 230 -21.69 22.57 8.86
CA GLN A 230 -22.69 21.82 9.61
C GLN A 230 -22.91 22.40 11.01
N THR A 231 -21.83 22.69 11.74
CA THR A 231 -21.92 23.26 13.09
C THR A 231 -22.57 24.64 13.08
N GLU A 232 -22.26 25.48 12.09
CA GLU A 232 -22.88 26.80 11.94
C GLU A 232 -24.37 26.71 11.58
N VAL A 233 -24.77 25.74 10.74
CA VAL A 233 -26.19 25.50 10.38
C VAL A 233 -26.98 25.03 11.59
N VAL A 234 -26.46 24.05 12.36
CA VAL A 234 -27.09 23.55 13.58
C VAL A 234 -27.21 24.66 14.64
N ARG A 235 -26.16 25.47 14.85
CA ARG A 235 -26.21 26.62 15.78
C ARG A 235 -27.23 27.68 15.36
N SER A 236 -27.48 27.85 14.07
CA SER A 236 -28.46 28.81 13.54
C SER A 236 -29.92 28.32 13.61
N GLY A 237 -30.17 27.11 14.12
CA GLY A 237 -31.52 26.56 14.29
C GLY A 237 -32.20 26.11 12.99
N GLN A 238 -31.47 26.08 11.86
CA GLN A 238 -31.98 25.59 10.58
C GLN A 238 -31.98 24.06 10.56
N LYS A 239 -33.07 23.44 10.12
CA LYS A 239 -33.14 21.99 9.93
C LYS A 239 -32.23 21.57 8.77
N LEU A 240 -31.37 20.60 9.02
CA LEU A 240 -30.64 19.88 7.97
C LEU A 240 -31.67 19.13 7.12
N SER A 241 -31.67 19.34 5.80
CA SER A 241 -32.59 18.63 4.89
C SER A 241 -32.07 17.27 4.50
#